data_AF-A0A8J8SVX7-F1
#
_entry.id   AF-A0A8J8SVX7-F1
#
_cell.length_a   1.000
_cell.length_b   1.000
_cell.length_c   1.000
_cell.angle_alpha   90.00
_cell.angle_beta   90.00
_cell.angle_gamma   90.00
#
_symmetry.space_group_name_H-M   'P 1'
#
loop_
_entity.id
_entity.type
_entity.pdbx_description
1 polymer ?
#
loop_
_entity_poly.entity_id
_entity_poly.type
_entity_poly.pdbx_seq_one_letter_code
_entity_poly.pdbx_strand_id
1 'polypeptide(L)'
;MKLLNSKMQGVERKSNLLRTLEIILAQQDKIKIVSDLAFDAVDLDGSNFLEKAELSEVMRQVAHEMKVKPPTDGDIDAVLKELDENTDDKVSKEEFLALIVQVLRKMLESEEDLQATINQQITNSAGGAGQGYKK
;
A
#
# COMPACT_ATOMS: atom_id res chain seq x y z
N MET A 1 14.90 41.47 -5.52
CA MET A 1 14.33 40.14 -5.84
C MET A 1 14.45 39.18 -4.65
N LYS A 2 13.68 39.39 -3.57
CA LYS A 2 13.64 38.48 -2.40
C LYS A 2 12.23 38.04 -1.98
N LEU A 3 11.19 38.51 -2.67
CA LEU A 3 9.79 38.23 -2.29
C LEU A 3 9.12 37.09 -3.09
N LEU A 4 9.75 36.58 -4.14
CA LEU A 4 9.21 35.46 -4.93
C LEU A 4 9.50 34.09 -4.30
N ASN A 5 10.56 33.96 -3.49
CA ASN A 5 10.96 32.67 -2.90
C ASN A 5 10.18 32.27 -1.63
N SER A 6 9.24 33.10 -1.17
CA SER A 6 8.46 32.83 0.05
C SER A 6 7.02 32.40 -0.22
N LYS A 7 6.49 32.62 -1.43
CA LYS A 7 5.13 32.18 -1.81
C LYS A 7 5.09 30.85 -2.57
N MET A 8 6.24 30.33 -2.99
CA MET A 8 6.39 29.00 -3.60
C MET A 8 6.85 27.93 -2.59
N GLN A 9 6.68 28.14 -1.28
CA GLN A 9 6.87 27.09 -0.27
C GLN A 9 5.54 26.49 0.23
N GLY A 10 4.45 26.78 -0.48
CA GLY A 10 3.20 25.99 -0.43
C GLY A 10 3.19 24.88 -1.50
N VAL A 11 4.36 24.38 -1.90
CA VAL A 11 4.45 23.15 -2.70
C VAL A 11 3.97 22.04 -1.79
N GLU A 12 2.98 21.28 -2.26
CA GLU A 12 2.45 20.10 -1.59
C GLU A 12 3.58 19.29 -0.95
N ARG A 13 3.68 19.35 0.38
CA ARG A 13 4.66 18.54 1.10
C ARG A 13 4.12 17.12 1.12
N LYS A 14 4.42 16.36 0.06
CA LYS A 14 4.22 14.91 0.03
C LYS A 14 4.82 14.29 1.29
N SER A 15 4.07 13.43 1.96
CA SER A 15 4.57 12.69 3.10
C SER A 15 5.78 11.84 2.70
N ASN A 16 6.63 11.52 3.68
CA ASN A 16 7.75 10.61 3.44
C ASN A 16 7.28 9.23 2.98
N LEU A 17 6.08 8.81 3.43
CA LEU A 17 5.47 7.55 3.02
C LEU A 17 5.11 7.59 1.54
N LEU A 18 4.41 8.64 1.09
CA LEU A 18 4.00 8.82 -0.30
C LEU A 18 5.21 8.77 -1.25
N ARG A 19 6.27 9.52 -0.92
CA ARG A 19 7.51 9.51 -1.69
C ARG A 19 8.17 8.12 -1.73
N THR A 20 8.16 7.40 -0.61
CA THR A 20 8.72 6.05 -0.53
C THR A 20 7.95 5.09 -1.42
N LEU A 21 6.61 5.13 -1.38
CA LEU A 21 5.75 4.28 -2.20
C LEU A 21 5.95 4.52 -3.70
N GLU A 22 6.04 5.79 -4.13
CA GLU A 22 6.35 6.15 -5.53
C GLU A 22 7.69 5.58 -5.99
N ILE A 23 8.73 5.70 -5.15
CA ILE A 23 10.07 5.21 -5.46
C ILE A 23 10.07 3.68 -5.55
N ILE A 24 9.37 2.99 -4.63
CA ILE A 24 9.26 1.53 -4.64
C ILE A 24 8.54 1.07 -5.91
N LEU A 25 7.39 1.66 -6.23
CA LEU A 25 6.60 1.32 -7.41
C LEU A 25 7.32 1.57 -8.74
N ALA A 26 8.25 2.52 -8.79
CA ALA A 26 9.10 2.74 -9.96
C ALA A 26 10.16 1.63 -10.17
N GLN A 27 10.45 0.82 -9.15
CA GLN A 27 11.49 -0.22 -9.16
C GLN A 27 10.88 -1.62 -9.31
N GLN A 28 10.22 -1.86 -10.44
CA GLN A 28 9.54 -3.13 -10.73
C GLN A 28 10.45 -4.35 -10.56
N ASP A 29 11.71 -4.28 -11.02
CA ASP A 29 12.67 -5.37 -10.85
C ASP A 29 12.95 -5.72 -9.39
N LYS A 30 13.03 -4.70 -8.52
CA LYS A 30 13.26 -4.91 -7.09
C LYS A 30 12.02 -5.44 -6.39
N ILE A 31 10.84 -4.95 -6.77
CA ILE A 31 9.58 -5.51 -6.28
C ILE A 31 9.51 -6.98 -6.65
N LYS A 32 9.83 -7.35 -7.89
CA LYS A 32 9.87 -8.76 -8.31
C LYS A 32 10.83 -9.58 -7.45
N ILE A 33 12.06 -9.13 -7.24
CA ILE A 33 13.03 -9.85 -6.40
C ILE A 33 12.49 -10.06 -4.99
N VAL A 34 11.93 -9.02 -4.37
CA VAL A 34 11.39 -9.12 -3.00
C VAL A 34 10.14 -10.00 -2.96
N SER A 35 9.28 -9.91 -3.98
CA SER A 35 8.10 -10.76 -4.16
C SER A 35 8.49 -12.23 -4.28
N ASP A 36 9.46 -12.55 -5.13
CA ASP A 36 9.95 -13.91 -5.31
C ASP A 36 10.55 -14.45 -3.99
N LEU A 37 11.33 -13.64 -3.27
CA LEU A 37 11.88 -14.03 -1.96
C LEU A 37 10.81 -14.27 -0.90
N ALA A 38 9.75 -13.46 -0.89
CA ALA A 38 8.62 -13.62 0.01
C ALA A 38 7.80 -14.86 -0.36
N PHE A 39 7.57 -15.10 -1.65
CA PHE A 39 6.89 -16.28 -2.17
C PHE A 39 7.63 -17.55 -1.76
N ASP A 40 8.94 -17.61 -2.00
CA ASP A 40 9.77 -18.76 -1.67
C ASP A 40 9.83 -19.05 -0.15
N ALA A 41 9.52 -18.06 0.70
CA ALA A 41 9.40 -18.26 2.14
C ALA A 41 8.04 -18.82 2.58
N VAL A 42 7.02 -18.73 1.72
CA VAL A 42 5.66 -19.23 1.95
C VAL A 42 5.42 -20.57 1.26
N ASP A 43 6.03 -20.81 0.10
CA ASP A 43 6.04 -22.10 -0.60
C ASP A 43 6.89 -23.11 0.20
N LEU A 44 6.22 -23.88 1.07
CA LEU A 44 6.86 -24.77 2.03
C LEU A 44 7.25 -26.10 1.40
N ASP A 45 6.50 -26.52 0.39
CA ASP A 45 6.72 -27.79 -0.30
C ASP A 45 7.58 -27.66 -1.57
N GLY A 46 7.86 -26.43 -2.01
CA GLY A 46 8.68 -26.13 -3.19
C GLY A 46 7.96 -26.41 -4.50
N SER A 47 6.63 -26.40 -4.50
CA SER A 47 5.81 -26.67 -5.69
C SER A 47 5.87 -25.54 -6.72
N ASN A 48 6.38 -24.35 -6.36
CA ASN A 48 6.28 -23.09 -7.09
C ASN A 48 4.85 -22.54 -7.23
N PHE A 49 3.94 -23.00 -6.38
CA PHE A 49 2.58 -22.51 -6.26
C PHE A 49 2.26 -22.32 -4.78
N LEU A 50 1.42 -21.35 -4.43
CA LEU A 50 0.87 -21.25 -3.08
C LEU A 50 -0.50 -21.88 -3.06
N GLU A 51 -0.64 -22.92 -2.25
CA GLU A 51 -1.92 -23.57 -2.00
C GLU A 51 -2.58 -22.97 -0.75
N LYS A 52 -3.89 -23.24 -0.60
CA LYS A 52 -4.68 -22.76 0.55
C LYS A 52 -4.02 -23.03 1.90
N ALA A 53 -3.36 -24.18 2.06
CA ALA A 53 -2.72 -24.57 3.31
C ALA A 53 -1.55 -23.63 3.66
N GLU A 54 -0.69 -23.35 2.68
CA GLU A 54 0.49 -22.50 2.84
C GLU A 54 0.10 -21.05 3.06
N LEU A 55 -0.88 -20.55 2.29
CA LEU A 55 -1.42 -19.21 2.48
C LEU A 55 -2.08 -19.04 3.85
N SER A 56 -2.82 -20.05 4.32
CA SER A 56 -3.42 -20.07 5.66
C SER A 56 -2.37 -20.00 6.76
N GLU A 57 -1.27 -20.75 6.63
CA GLU A 57 -0.20 -20.77 7.63
C GLU A 57 0.49 -19.41 7.74
N VAL A 58 0.90 -18.82 6.62
CA VAL A 58 1.55 -17.49 6.65
C VAL A 58 0.61 -16.40 7.15
N MET A 59 -0.66 -16.37 6.71
CA MET A 59 -1.58 -15.31 7.14
C MET A 59 -1.92 -15.42 8.63
N ARG A 60 -1.98 -16.63 9.18
CA ARG A 60 -2.15 -16.86 10.62
C ARG A 60 -0.89 -16.45 11.40
N GLN A 61 0.29 -16.72 10.88
CA GLN A 61 1.56 -16.31 11.48
C GLN A 61 1.67 -14.77 11.53
N VAL A 62 1.40 -14.08 10.41
CA VAL A 62 1.38 -12.62 10.35
C VAL A 62 0.34 -12.04 11.31
N ALA A 63 -0.85 -12.63 11.38
CA ALA A 63 -1.88 -12.19 12.32
C ALA A 63 -1.43 -12.30 13.78
N HIS A 64 -0.74 -13.39 14.12
CA HIS A 64 -0.16 -13.59 15.45
C HIS A 64 0.92 -12.54 15.78
N GLU A 65 1.84 -12.27 14.85
CA GLU A 65 2.90 -11.26 15.02
C GLU A 65 2.34 -9.84 15.18
N MET A 66 1.34 -9.49 14.38
CA MET A 66 0.65 -8.20 14.42
C MET A 66 -0.36 -8.10 15.57
N LYS A 67 -0.58 -9.19 16.33
CA LYS A 67 -1.58 -9.30 17.40
C LYS A 67 -2.99 -8.92 16.94
N VAL A 68 -3.34 -9.31 15.72
CA VAL A 68 -4.68 -9.14 15.14
C VAL A 68 -5.40 -10.48 15.10
N LYS A 69 -6.72 -10.44 14.89
CA LYS A 69 -7.53 -11.66 14.78
C LYS A 69 -7.03 -12.48 13.58
N PRO A 70 -6.75 -13.80 13.75
CA PRO A 70 -6.38 -14.64 12.63
C PRO A 70 -7.53 -14.77 11.64
N PRO A 71 -7.24 -14.88 10.33
CA PRO A 71 -8.26 -15.10 9.31
C PRO A 71 -8.99 -16.43 9.54
N THR A 72 -10.25 -16.48 9.10
CA THR A 72 -11.04 -17.71 8.99
C THR A 72 -10.77 -18.40 7.67
N ASP A 73 -11.12 -19.67 7.54
CA ASP A 73 -10.90 -20.40 6.27
C ASP A 73 -11.66 -19.78 5.10
N GLY A 74 -12.82 -19.17 5.36
CA GLY A 74 -13.57 -18.41 4.36
C GLY A 74 -12.88 -17.11 3.94
N ASP A 75 -12.14 -16.46 4.84
CA ASP A 75 -11.31 -15.30 4.49
C ASP A 75 -10.15 -15.73 3.60
N ILE A 76 -9.52 -16.87 3.90
CA ILE A 76 -8.45 -17.45 3.06
C ILE A 76 -9.00 -17.82 1.68
N ASP A 77 -10.17 -18.46 1.60
CA ASP A 77 -10.80 -18.82 0.32
C ASP A 77 -11.14 -17.59 -0.52
N ALA A 78 -11.62 -16.52 0.11
CA ALA A 78 -11.91 -15.27 -0.57
C ALA A 78 -10.64 -14.63 -1.13
N VAL A 79 -9.56 -14.61 -0.35
CA VAL A 79 -8.26 -14.11 -0.80
C VAL A 79 -7.73 -14.97 -1.94
N LEU A 80 -7.67 -16.29 -1.79
CA LEU A 80 -7.16 -17.18 -2.83
C LEU A 80 -7.91 -17.01 -4.14
N LYS A 81 -9.23 -16.91 -4.09
CA LYS A 81 -10.06 -16.64 -5.27
C LYS A 81 -9.87 -15.25 -5.88
N GLU A 82 -9.50 -14.25 -5.09
CA GLU A 82 -9.16 -12.92 -5.59
C GLU A 82 -7.80 -12.93 -6.31
N LEU A 83 -6.90 -13.83 -5.92
CA LEU A 83 -5.55 -13.96 -6.48
C LEU A 83 -5.46 -14.88 -7.68
N ASP A 84 -6.24 -15.96 -7.67
CA ASP A 84 -6.29 -16.99 -8.70
C ASP A 84 -7.03 -16.47 -9.95
N GLU A 85 -6.30 -15.77 -10.82
CA GLU A 85 -6.85 -15.20 -12.06
C GLU A 85 -7.09 -16.28 -13.11
N ASN A 86 -6.27 -17.34 -13.10
CA ASN A 86 -6.31 -18.41 -14.07
C ASN A 86 -7.28 -19.56 -13.70
N THR A 87 -7.82 -19.53 -12.48
CA THR A 87 -8.75 -20.51 -11.88
C THR A 87 -8.18 -21.92 -11.75
N ASP A 88 -6.90 -22.06 -11.39
CA ASP A 88 -6.22 -23.34 -11.16
C ASP A 88 -6.22 -23.81 -9.69
N ASP A 89 -6.94 -23.08 -8.82
CA ASP A 89 -7.04 -23.27 -7.36
C ASP A 89 -5.70 -23.07 -6.61
N LYS A 90 -4.73 -22.40 -7.25
CA LYS A 90 -3.42 -22.09 -6.68
C LYS A 90 -3.02 -20.65 -7.02
N VAL A 91 -1.94 -20.19 -6.41
CA VAL A 91 -1.38 -18.86 -6.70
C VAL A 91 0.05 -19.01 -7.23
N SER A 92 0.25 -18.57 -8.47
CA SER A 92 1.56 -18.48 -9.11
C SER A 92 2.39 -17.29 -8.60
N LYS A 93 3.69 -17.28 -8.93
CA LYS A 93 4.58 -16.15 -8.61
C LYS A 93 4.10 -14.85 -9.26
N GLU A 94 3.55 -14.95 -10.46
CA GLU A 94 3.01 -13.83 -11.22
C GLU A 94 1.77 -13.23 -10.53
N GLU A 95 0.84 -14.07 -10.08
CA GLU A 95 -0.37 -13.65 -9.35
C GLU A 95 -0.02 -13.04 -7.99
N PHE A 96 0.94 -13.64 -7.28
CA PHE A 96 1.44 -13.09 -6.02
C PHE A 96 2.13 -11.73 -6.19
N LEU A 97 2.92 -11.56 -7.26
CA LEU A 97 3.52 -10.27 -7.60
C LEU A 97 2.45 -9.22 -7.91
N ALA A 98 1.44 -9.59 -8.69
CA ALA A 98 0.33 -8.71 -9.04
C ALA A 98 -0.39 -8.21 -7.77
N LEU A 99 -0.59 -9.08 -6.78
CA LEU A 99 -1.13 -8.70 -5.47
C LEU A 99 -0.25 -7.66 -4.76
N ILE A 100 1.06 -7.92 -4.63
CA ILE A 100 1.97 -7.00 -3.93
C ILE A 100 1.92 -5.61 -4.60
N VAL A 101 1.95 -5.57 -5.93
CA VAL A 101 1.84 -4.32 -6.68
C VAL A 101 0.49 -3.65 -6.45
N GLN A 102 -0.61 -4.41 -6.44
CA GLN A 102 -1.95 -3.89 -6.20
C GLN A 102 -2.09 -3.30 -4.79
N VAL A 103 -1.55 -3.96 -3.77
CA VAL A 103 -1.54 -3.47 -2.38
C VAL A 103 -0.75 -2.17 -2.28
N LEU A 104 0.45 -2.12 -2.86
CA LEU A 104 1.27 -0.91 -2.87
C LEU A 104 0.58 0.27 -3.59
N ARG A 105 -0.16 -0.01 -4.67
CA ARG A 105 -0.97 1.00 -5.38
C ARG A 105 -2.14 1.48 -4.54
N LYS A 106 -2.91 0.58 -3.92
CA LYS A 106 -4.02 0.96 -3.03
C LYS A 106 -3.52 1.77 -1.82
N MET A 107 -2.35 1.44 -1.28
CA MET A 107 -1.70 2.23 -0.23
C MET A 107 -1.28 3.63 -0.73
N LEU A 108 -0.77 3.72 -1.96
CA LEU A 108 -0.43 5.00 -2.58
C LEU A 108 -1.68 5.88 -2.75
N GLU A 109 -2.74 5.34 -3.34
CA GLU A 109 -4.03 6.04 -3.55
C GLU A 109 -4.60 6.55 -2.23
N SER A 110 -4.66 5.70 -1.21
CA SER A 110 -5.13 6.10 0.12
C SER A 110 -4.26 7.19 0.75
N GLU A 111 -2.94 7.16 0.55
CA GLU A 111 -2.03 8.18 1.08
C GLU A 111 -2.18 9.51 0.32
N GLU A 112 -2.44 9.47 -0.99
CA GLU A 112 -2.76 10.66 -1.80
C GLU A 112 -4.04 11.34 -1.30
N ASP A 113 -5.09 10.56 -1.04
CA ASP A 113 -6.36 11.07 -0.51
C ASP A 113 -6.20 11.70 0.87
N LEU A 114 -5.42 11.06 1.76
CA LEU A 114 -5.11 11.59 3.09
C LEU A 114 -4.31 12.91 2.98
N GLN A 115 -3.29 12.94 2.12
CA GLN A 115 -2.48 14.12 1.88
C GLN A 115 -3.33 15.28 1.32
N ALA A 116 -4.24 15.00 0.39
CA ALA A 116 -5.16 15.99 -0.16
C ALA A 116 -6.10 16.56 0.92
N THR A 117 -6.65 15.69 1.77
CA THR A 117 -7.50 16.10 2.90
C THR A 117 -6.76 17.01 3.88
N ILE A 118 -5.52 16.66 4.25
CA ILE A 118 -4.68 17.46 5.15
C ILE A 118 -4.36 18.82 4.52
N ASN A 119 -3.98 18.86 3.24
CA ASN A 119 -3.67 20.10 2.54
C ASN A 119 -4.89 21.04 2.48
N GLN A 120 -6.09 20.50 2.25
CA GLN A 120 -7.34 21.28 2.27
C GLN A 120 -7.69 21.85 3.65
N GLN A 121 -7.42 21.13 4.74
CA GLN A 121 -7.66 21.63 6.10
C GLN A 121 -6.72 22.79 6.46
N ILE A 122 -5.45 22.72 6.03
CA ILE A 122 -4.45 23.78 6.27
C ILE A 122 -4.83 25.06 5.52
N THR A 123 -5.27 24.95 4.26
CA THR A 123 -5.67 26.12 3.46
C THR A 123 -6.92 26.79 4.00
N ASN A 124 -7.92 26.02 4.44
CA ASN A 124 -9.15 26.54 5.03
C ASN A 124 -8.91 27.24 6.38
N SER A 125 -7.98 26.75 7.20
CA SER A 125 -7.64 27.34 8.50
C SER A 125 -6.85 28.65 8.38
N ALA A 126 -6.13 28.86 7.27
CA ALA A 126 -5.35 30.07 7.02
C ALA A 126 -6.19 31.24 6.46
N GLY A 127 -7.43 31.00 6.01
CA GLY A 127 -8.30 31.99 5.35
C GLY A 127 -9.19 32.85 6.27
N GLY A 128 -9.20 32.62 7.59
CA GLY A 128 -10.19 33.20 8.52
C GLY A 128 -9.85 34.52 9.22
N ALA A 129 -8.65 35.09 9.06
CA ALA A 129 -8.17 36.20 9.91
C ALA A 129 -8.12 37.58 9.22
N GLY A 130 -9.10 37.92 8.36
CA GLY A 130 -8.99 39.09 7.49
C GLY A 130 -10.27 39.84 7.14
N GLN A 131 -11.24 40.02 8.04
CA GLN A 131 -12.28 41.04 7.83
C GLN A 131 -12.90 41.54 9.15
N GLY A 132 -12.64 42.82 9.45
CA GLY A 132 -13.01 43.52 10.68
C GLY A 132 -11.73 44.11 11.28
N TYR A 133 -11.45 45.42 11.26
CA TYR A 133 -12.30 46.55 11.54
C TYR A 133 -11.88 47.77 10.70
N LYS A 134 -12.85 48.42 10.05
CA LYS A 134 -12.79 49.85 9.72
C LYS A 134 -14.04 50.50 10.28
N LYS A 135 -13.89 51.24 11.38
CA LYS A 135 -14.66 52.44 11.67
C LYS A 135 -13.71 53.44 12.30
#